data_AF-A0A546Y7S0-F1
#
_entry.id   AF-A0A546Y7S0-F1
#
_cell.length_a   1.000
_cell.length_b   1.000
_cell.length_c   1.000
_cell.angle_alpha   90.00
_cell.angle_beta   90.00
_cell.angle_gamma   90.00
#
_symmetry.space_group_name_H-M   'P 1'
#
loop_
_entity.id
_entity.type
_entity.pdbx_description
1 polymer ?
#
loop_
_entity_poly.entity_id
_entity_poly.type
_entity_poly.pdbx_seq_one_letter_code
_entity_poly.pdbx_strand_id
1 'polypeptide(L)'
;MDADTAKYLFELDDQIERLWRTLESHSTAEEYRRSAQEYLEKANYIENQVQDYRNELAVHVKNLSEESARYVNIVSVIGYAGYFATWGFTKDILGKETTAFVGLAGMLSVGIFVLWEMFNIMLRLKAVGAIGHIFQSGTSVEHFEEMSQKLKRDEAKAIAIFTPVHRIVFTVSSLAAIAGGLAMMHKLYTTL
;
A
#
# COMPACT_ATOMS: atom_id res chain seq x y z
N MET A 1 7.33 -50.79 -54.50
CA MET A 1 7.85 -50.00 -53.37
C MET A 1 9.35 -50.03 -53.51
N ASP A 2 10.00 -48.87 -53.54
CA ASP A 2 11.45 -48.79 -53.73
C ASP A 2 12.18 -49.39 -52.52
N ALA A 3 13.33 -50.03 -52.75
CA ALA A 3 14.07 -50.75 -51.71
C ALA A 3 14.48 -49.82 -50.56
N ASP A 4 14.80 -48.56 -50.89
CA ASP A 4 15.16 -47.54 -49.92
C ASP A 4 13.96 -47.12 -49.05
N THR A 5 12.75 -47.06 -49.63
CA THR A 5 11.53 -46.74 -48.87
C THR A 5 11.20 -47.83 -47.85
N ALA A 6 11.39 -49.11 -48.22
CA ALA A 6 11.20 -50.23 -47.30
C ALA A 6 12.17 -50.17 -46.12
N LYS A 7 13.43 -49.82 -46.38
CA LYS A 7 14.45 -49.67 -45.33
C LYS A 7 14.09 -48.57 -44.33
N TYR A 8 13.66 -47.40 -44.80
CA TYR A 8 13.23 -46.31 -43.90
C TYR A 8 12.01 -46.68 -43.07
N LEU A 9 11.06 -47.43 -43.64
CA LEU A 9 9.88 -47.88 -42.89
C LEU A 9 10.25 -48.86 -41.77
N PHE A 10 11.17 -49.80 -42.01
CA PHE A 10 11.65 -50.71 -40.96
C PHE A 10 12.44 -49.98 -39.87
N GLU A 11 13.22 -48.97 -40.23
CA GLU A 11 14.01 -48.19 -39.27
C GLU A 11 13.12 -47.29 -38.41
N LEU A 12 12.02 -46.76 -38.97
CA LEU A 12 10.98 -46.04 -38.23
C LEU A 12 10.21 -46.95 -37.28
N ASP A 13 9.84 -48.16 -37.73
CA ASP A 13 9.11 -49.13 -36.92
C ASP A 13 9.92 -49.57 -35.68
N ASP A 14 11.21 -49.87 -35.87
CA ASP A 14 12.12 -50.20 -34.76
C ASP A 14 12.30 -49.03 -33.78
N GLN A 15 12.36 -47.79 -34.27
CA GLN A 15 12.40 -46.61 -33.38
C GLN A 15 11.11 -46.43 -32.59
N ILE A 16 9.95 -46.64 -33.21
CA ILE A 16 8.64 -46.57 -32.55
C ILE A 16 8.54 -47.66 -31.49
N GLU A 17 8.96 -48.89 -31.79
CA GLU A 17 8.90 -50.00 -30.83
C GLU A 17 9.84 -49.78 -29.64
N ARG A 18 11.03 -49.21 -29.86
CA ARG A 18 11.95 -48.82 -28.77
C ARG A 18 11.36 -47.71 -27.90
N LEU A 19 10.72 -46.70 -28.49
CA LEU A 19 10.04 -45.64 -27.73
C LEU A 19 8.89 -46.22 -26.90
N TRP A 20 8.11 -47.14 -27.47
CA TRP A 20 7.04 -47.81 -26.74
C TRP A 20 7.58 -48.63 -25.58
N ARG A 21 8.60 -49.47 -25.79
CA ARG A 21 9.21 -50.25 -24.68
C ARG A 21 9.81 -49.35 -23.60
N THR A 22 10.38 -48.20 -23.97
CA THR A 22 10.93 -47.24 -23.01
C THR A 22 9.80 -46.59 -22.20
N LEU A 23 8.71 -46.19 -22.85
CA LEU A 23 7.49 -45.68 -22.20
C LEU A 23 6.85 -46.73 -21.29
N GLU A 24 6.76 -47.99 -21.72
CA GLU A 24 6.19 -49.10 -20.96
C GLU A 24 7.08 -49.47 -19.74
N SER A 25 8.40 -49.35 -19.87
CA SER A 25 9.36 -49.59 -18.78
C SER A 25 9.47 -48.44 -17.76
N HIS A 26 9.02 -47.23 -18.12
CA HIS A 26 9.04 -46.04 -17.26
C HIS A 26 7.64 -45.60 -16.80
N SER A 27 6.61 -46.43 -17.01
CA SER A 27 5.21 -46.10 -16.68
C SER A 27 4.57 -47.12 -15.74
N THR A 28 5.25 -47.44 -14.64
CA THR A 28 4.56 -48.08 -13.53
C THR A 28 3.47 -47.12 -13.03
N ALA A 29 2.19 -47.53 -13.04
CA ALA A 29 1.07 -46.69 -12.56
C ALA A 29 1.28 -46.16 -11.13
N GLU A 30 2.12 -46.84 -10.36
CA GLU A 30 2.57 -46.46 -9.02
C GLU A 30 3.54 -45.27 -9.02
N GLU A 31 4.41 -45.16 -10.02
CA GLU A 31 5.33 -44.03 -10.22
C GLU A 31 4.56 -42.75 -10.57
N TYR A 32 3.58 -42.84 -11.47
CA TYR A 32 2.67 -41.73 -11.76
C TYR A 32 1.86 -41.29 -10.54
N ARG A 33 1.39 -42.24 -9.71
CA ARG A 33 0.70 -41.91 -8.46
C ARG A 33 1.62 -41.21 -7.47
N ARG A 34 2.88 -41.65 -7.34
CA ARG A 34 3.88 -41.01 -6.49
C ARG A 34 4.20 -39.59 -6.97
N SER A 35 4.48 -39.41 -8.27
CA SER A 35 4.71 -38.07 -8.82
C SER A 35 3.48 -37.17 -8.68
N ALA A 36 2.27 -37.67 -8.93
CA ALA A 36 1.03 -36.92 -8.72
C ALA A 36 0.84 -36.50 -7.26
N GLN A 37 1.17 -37.38 -6.29
CA GLN A 37 1.16 -37.04 -4.87
C GLN A 37 2.19 -35.96 -4.54
N GLU A 38 3.42 -36.06 -5.05
CA GLU A 38 4.45 -35.04 -4.86
C GLU A 38 4.04 -33.67 -5.46
N TYR A 39 3.38 -33.67 -6.62
CA TYR A 39 2.84 -32.44 -7.21
C TYR A 39 1.70 -31.84 -6.36
N LEU A 40 0.82 -32.67 -5.81
CA LEU A 40 -0.24 -32.22 -4.90
C LEU A 40 0.34 -31.65 -3.60
N GLU A 41 1.35 -32.29 -3.01
CA GLU A 41 2.02 -31.79 -1.81
C GLU A 41 2.72 -30.45 -2.08
N LYS A 42 3.43 -30.33 -3.21
CA LYS A 42 4.04 -29.05 -3.62
C LYS A 42 3.00 -27.97 -3.89
N ALA A 43 1.87 -28.31 -4.53
CA ALA A 43 0.79 -27.36 -4.77
C ALA A 43 0.16 -26.87 -3.47
N ASN A 44 -0.14 -27.77 -2.53
CA ASN A 44 -0.65 -27.42 -1.20
C ASN A 44 0.35 -26.57 -0.41
N TYR A 45 1.65 -26.88 -0.49
CA TYR A 45 2.70 -26.10 0.15
C TYR A 45 2.76 -24.67 -0.40
N ILE A 46 2.73 -24.52 -1.73
CA ILE A 46 2.72 -23.21 -2.39
C ILE A 46 1.45 -22.44 -2.03
N GLU A 47 0.28 -23.09 -2.01
CA GLU A 47 -0.98 -22.45 -1.65
C GLU A 47 -0.97 -21.91 -0.22
N ASN A 48 -0.48 -22.71 0.74
CA ASN A 48 -0.34 -22.29 2.13
C ASN A 48 0.64 -21.10 2.27
N GLN A 49 1.80 -21.13 1.60
CA GLN A 49 2.72 -19.99 1.60
C GLN A 49 2.06 -18.72 1.03
N VAL A 50 1.38 -18.83 -0.12
CA VAL A 50 0.67 -17.70 -0.74
C VAL A 50 -0.38 -17.13 0.21
N GLN A 51 -1.09 -17.98 0.95
CA GLN A 51 -2.10 -17.56 1.91
C GLN A 51 -1.49 -16.86 3.14
N ASP A 52 -0.37 -17.36 3.66
CA ASP A 52 0.36 -16.72 4.76
C ASP A 52 0.87 -15.34 4.34
N TYR A 53 1.44 -15.21 3.15
CA TYR A 53 1.88 -13.91 2.61
C TYR A 53 0.72 -12.95 2.40
N ARG A 54 -0.44 -13.43 1.94
CA ARG A 54 -1.66 -12.62 1.82
C ARG A 54 -2.08 -12.05 3.17
N ASN A 55 -2.07 -12.89 4.21
CA ASN A 55 -2.42 -12.48 5.56
C ASN A 55 -1.41 -11.47 6.11
N GLU A 56 -0.11 -11.68 5.92
CA GLU A 56 0.94 -10.78 6.37
C GLU A 56 0.84 -9.40 5.69
N LEU A 57 0.60 -9.36 4.38
CA LEU A 57 0.38 -8.11 3.64
C LEU A 57 -0.90 -7.41 4.09
N ALA A 58 -1.99 -8.15 4.28
CA ALA A 58 -3.23 -7.57 4.78
C ALA A 58 -3.05 -6.93 6.16
N VAL A 59 -2.31 -7.59 7.05
CA VAL A 59 -1.97 -7.06 8.38
C VAL A 59 -1.06 -5.83 8.27
N HIS A 60 -0.03 -5.86 7.43
CA HIS A 60 0.84 -4.69 7.22
C HIS A 60 0.07 -3.49 6.68
N VAL A 61 -0.80 -3.68 5.68
CA VAL A 61 -1.65 -2.62 5.13
C VAL A 61 -2.60 -2.07 6.19
N LYS A 62 -3.20 -2.95 7.01
CA LYS A 62 -4.09 -2.55 8.10
C LYS A 62 -3.35 -1.74 9.17
N ASN A 63 -2.19 -2.21 9.62
CA ASN A 63 -1.40 -1.58 10.67
C ASN A 63 -0.83 -0.22 10.22
N LEU A 64 -0.37 -0.10 8.96
CA LEU A 64 0.03 1.19 8.40
C LEU A 64 -1.13 2.19 8.32
N SER A 65 -2.35 1.70 8.10
CA SER A 65 -3.52 2.55 7.88
C SER A 65 -4.11 3.11 9.17
N GLU A 66 -4.23 2.29 10.21
CA GLU A 66 -5.22 2.55 11.26
C GLU A 66 -4.71 3.34 12.47
N GLU A 67 -3.46 3.20 12.89
CA GLU A 67 -3.06 3.65 14.23
C GLU A 67 -2.54 5.10 14.22
N SER A 68 -1.51 5.40 13.43
CA SER A 68 -0.88 6.73 13.41
C SER A 68 -1.77 7.83 12.79
N ALA A 69 -2.56 7.49 11.78
CA ALA A 69 -3.44 8.45 11.11
C ALA A 69 -4.66 8.84 11.98
N ARG A 70 -5.13 7.91 12.83
CA ARG A 70 -6.31 8.15 13.67
C ARG A 70 -6.02 9.17 14.77
N TYR A 71 -4.87 9.07 15.44
CA TYR A 71 -4.51 10.01 16.50
C TYR A 71 -4.33 11.44 15.98
N VAL A 72 -3.59 11.62 14.87
CA VAL A 72 -3.37 12.95 14.28
C VAL A 72 -4.70 13.57 13.85
N ASN A 73 -5.58 12.80 13.21
CA ASN A 73 -6.86 13.32 12.72
C ASN A 73 -7.81 13.70 13.87
N ILE A 74 -7.87 12.91 14.95
CA ILE A 74 -8.68 13.26 16.13
C ILE A 74 -8.17 14.54 16.78
N VAL A 75 -6.86 14.65 17.02
CA VAL A 75 -6.26 15.84 17.64
C VAL A 75 -6.50 17.09 16.79
N SER A 76 -6.34 16.99 15.46
CA SER A 76 -6.61 18.10 14.54
C SER A 76 -8.08 18.52 14.57
N VAL A 77 -9.03 17.57 14.56
CA VAL A 77 -10.46 17.87 14.63
C VAL A 77 -10.81 18.61 15.93
N ILE A 78 -10.30 18.14 17.07
CA ILE A 78 -10.50 18.79 18.37
C ILE A 78 -9.89 20.20 18.36
N GLY A 79 -8.68 20.36 17.83
CA GLY A 79 -7.99 21.64 17.72
C GLY A 79 -8.77 22.67 16.90
N TYR A 80 -9.25 22.27 15.70
CA TYR A 80 -10.04 23.15 14.86
C TYR A 80 -11.43 23.45 15.45
N ALA A 81 -12.07 22.48 16.09
CA ALA A 81 -13.34 22.71 16.79
C ALA A 81 -13.17 23.76 17.90
N GLY A 82 -12.12 23.65 18.72
CA GLY A 82 -11.79 24.63 19.75
C GLY A 82 -11.48 26.03 19.17
N TYR A 83 -10.74 26.07 18.06
CA TYR A 83 -10.44 27.31 17.35
C TYR A 83 -11.71 28.02 16.87
N PHE A 84 -12.59 27.31 16.16
CA PHE A 84 -13.83 27.88 15.62
C PHE A 84 -14.85 28.24 16.70
N ALA A 85 -14.89 27.48 17.80
CA ALA A 85 -15.69 27.85 18.97
C ALA A 85 -15.22 29.18 19.55
N THR A 86 -13.91 29.34 19.76
CA THR A 86 -13.30 30.58 20.28
C THR A 86 -13.55 31.76 19.34
N TRP A 87 -13.44 31.53 18.03
CA TRP A 87 -13.77 32.51 17.00
C TRP A 87 -15.22 32.98 17.09
N GLY A 88 -16.16 32.05 17.28
CA GLY A 88 -17.59 32.35 17.42
C GLY A 88 -17.89 33.33 18.56
N PHE A 89 -17.15 33.24 19.67
CA PHE A 89 -17.29 34.15 20.82
C PHE A 89 -16.55 35.48 20.66
N THR A 90 -15.44 35.50 19.92
CA THR A 90 -14.54 36.66 19.87
C THR A 90 -14.74 37.55 18.65
N LYS A 91 -15.37 37.05 17.58
CA LYS A 91 -15.53 37.78 16.30
C LYS A 91 -16.16 39.17 16.43
N ASP A 92 -17.10 39.36 17.36
CA ASP A 92 -17.84 40.62 17.50
C ASP A 92 -17.06 41.66 18.32
N ILE A 93 -16.05 41.19 19.06
CA ILE A 93 -15.17 42.00 19.91
C ILE A 93 -13.88 42.39 19.15
N LEU A 94 -13.52 41.58 18.15
CA LEU A 94 -12.32 41.79 17.36
C LEU A 94 -12.49 42.97 16.39
N GLY A 95 -11.45 43.82 16.32
CA GLY A 95 -11.37 44.85 15.28
C GLY A 95 -11.37 44.22 13.88
N LYS A 96 -11.81 44.98 12.87
CA LYS A 96 -11.91 44.48 11.47
C LYS A 96 -10.59 43.89 10.95
N GLU A 97 -9.47 44.54 11.27
CA GLU A 97 -8.13 44.10 10.89
C GLU A 97 -7.74 42.77 11.55
N THR A 98 -7.95 42.64 12.86
CA THR A 98 -7.64 41.41 13.61
C THR A 98 -8.54 40.25 13.18
N THR A 99 -9.81 40.54 12.91
CA THR A 99 -10.77 39.58 12.35
C THR A 99 -10.28 39.06 11.00
N ALA A 100 -9.90 39.94 10.07
CA ALA A 100 -9.37 39.51 8.78
C ALA A 100 -8.10 38.66 8.92
N PHE A 101 -7.16 39.06 9.78
CA PHE A 101 -5.92 38.31 10.04
C PHE A 101 -6.19 36.91 10.59
N VAL A 102 -6.98 36.81 11.65
CA VAL A 102 -7.30 35.53 12.29
C VAL A 102 -8.07 34.62 11.34
N GLY A 103 -9.05 35.17 10.60
CA GLY A 103 -9.79 34.42 9.58
C GLY A 103 -8.86 33.86 8.49
N LEU A 104 -7.96 34.68 7.95
CA LEU A 104 -6.96 34.24 6.95
C LEU A 104 -5.99 33.19 7.52
N ALA A 105 -5.51 33.38 8.75
CA ALA A 105 -4.62 32.43 9.42
C ALA A 105 -5.31 31.07 9.63
N GLY A 106 -6.57 31.08 10.05
CA GLY A 106 -7.39 29.87 10.20
C GLY A 106 -7.62 29.17 8.85
N MET A 107 -8.01 29.93 7.82
CA MET A 107 -8.21 29.39 6.47
C MET A 107 -6.93 28.78 5.88
N LEU A 108 -5.79 29.44 6.03
CA LEU A 108 -4.49 28.92 5.57
C LEU A 108 -4.08 27.66 6.34
N SER A 109 -4.25 27.65 7.66
CA SER A 109 -3.96 26.49 8.50
C SER A 109 -4.76 25.27 8.03
N VAL A 110 -6.09 25.41 7.95
CA VAL A 110 -6.99 24.32 7.52
C VAL A 110 -6.70 23.92 6.08
N GLY A 111 -6.53 24.87 5.17
CA GLY A 111 -6.29 24.59 3.75
C GLY A 111 -5.01 23.78 3.53
N ILE A 112 -3.91 24.17 4.17
CA ILE A 112 -2.64 23.45 4.10
C ILE A 112 -2.79 22.03 4.68
N PHE A 113 -3.46 21.89 5.83
CA PHE A 113 -3.67 20.60 6.46
C PHE A 113 -4.54 19.66 5.60
N VAL A 114 -5.62 20.16 5.01
CA VAL A 114 -6.51 19.38 4.14
C VAL A 114 -5.80 18.94 2.87
N LEU A 115 -5.06 19.84 2.20
CA LEU A 115 -4.29 19.50 1.00
C LEU A 115 -3.26 18.41 1.29
N TRP A 116 -2.63 18.47 2.46
CA TRP A 116 -1.71 17.45 2.92
C TRP A 116 -2.39 16.10 3.15
N GLU A 117 -3.54 16.07 3.84
CA GLU A 117 -4.29 14.84 4.04
C GLU A 117 -4.78 14.23 2.72
N MET A 118 -5.21 15.05 1.77
CA MET A 118 -5.56 14.58 0.42
C MET A 118 -4.36 13.96 -0.29
N PHE A 119 -3.18 14.57 -0.18
CA PHE A 119 -1.94 14.02 -0.72
C PHE A 119 -1.59 12.67 -0.07
N ASN A 120 -1.76 12.53 1.25
CA ASN A 120 -1.53 11.28 1.98
C ASN A 120 -2.47 10.16 1.52
N ILE A 121 -3.74 10.49 1.30
CA ILE A 121 -4.72 9.54 0.78
C ILE A 121 -4.33 9.10 -0.64
N MET A 122 -3.93 10.03 -1.50
CA MET A 122 -3.49 9.70 -2.86
C MET A 122 -2.28 8.75 -2.87
N LEU A 123 -1.30 8.96 -2.00
CA LEU A 123 -0.15 8.05 -1.86
C LEU A 123 -0.56 6.66 -1.39
N ARG A 124 -1.46 6.59 -0.39
CA ARG A 124 -1.99 5.31 0.10
C ARG A 124 -2.75 4.56 -0.98
N LEU A 125 -3.59 5.25 -1.76
CA LEU A 125 -4.31 4.65 -2.88
C LEU A 125 -3.37 4.10 -3.95
N LYS A 126 -2.25 4.80 -4.24
CA LYS A 126 -1.22 4.28 -5.16
C LYS A 126 -0.55 3.01 -4.62
N ALA A 127 -0.23 2.96 -3.32
CA ALA A 127 0.37 1.78 -2.69
C ALA A 127 -0.60 0.58 -2.73
N VAL A 128 -1.87 0.80 -2.38
CA VAL A 128 -2.91 -0.24 -2.46
C VAL A 128 -3.13 -0.71 -3.90
N GLY A 129 -3.13 0.21 -4.87
CA GLY A 129 -3.25 -0.13 -6.30
C GLY A 129 -2.08 -0.99 -6.80
N ALA A 130 -0.86 -0.69 -6.37
CA ALA A 130 0.32 -1.51 -6.69
C ALA A 130 0.19 -2.93 -6.14
N ILE A 131 -0.25 -3.07 -4.88
CA ILE A 131 -0.51 -4.38 -4.25
C ILE A 131 -1.64 -5.14 -4.97
N GLY A 132 -2.72 -4.45 -5.36
CA GLY A 132 -3.82 -5.06 -6.11
C GLY A 132 -3.38 -5.64 -7.45
N HIS A 133 -2.52 -4.93 -8.18
CA HIS A 133 -1.95 -5.42 -9.44
C HIS A 133 -1.10 -6.68 -9.24
N ILE A 134 -0.33 -6.75 -8.15
CA ILE A 134 0.46 -7.94 -7.79
C ILE A 134 -0.45 -9.15 -7.63
N PHE A 135 -1.54 -9.02 -6.88
CA PHE A 135 -2.49 -10.12 -6.66
C PHE A 135 -3.21 -10.57 -7.93
N GLN A 136 -3.50 -9.66 -8.87
CA GLN A 136 -4.14 -10.00 -10.14
C GLN A 136 -3.18 -10.69 -11.13
N SER A 137 -1.88 -10.38 -11.06
CA SER A 137 -0.88 -10.90 -12.01
C SER A 137 -0.53 -12.38 -11.87
N GLY A 138 -1.00 -13.09 -10.83
CA GLY A 138 -0.71 -14.51 -10.61
C GLY A 138 0.79 -14.83 -10.51
N THR A 139 1.59 -13.86 -10.03
CA THR A 139 3.06 -13.94 -10.02
C THR A 139 3.56 -15.10 -9.18
N SER A 140 4.58 -15.82 -9.67
CA SER A 140 5.19 -16.94 -8.96
C SER A 140 5.83 -16.49 -7.65
N VAL A 141 5.88 -17.39 -6.66
CA VAL A 141 6.42 -17.12 -5.31
C VAL A 141 7.83 -16.54 -5.36
N GLU A 142 8.67 -16.94 -6.33
CA GLU A 142 10.03 -16.44 -6.49
C GLU A 142 10.11 -14.96 -6.91
N HIS A 143 9.16 -14.46 -7.71
CA HIS A 143 9.11 -13.05 -8.10
C HIS A 143 8.50 -12.17 -7.01
N PHE A 144 7.82 -12.77 -6.04
CA PHE A 144 7.16 -12.06 -4.96
C PHE A 144 8.17 -11.42 -4.00
N GLU A 145 9.25 -12.13 -3.68
CA GLU A 145 10.25 -11.63 -2.74
C GLU A 145 11.03 -10.45 -3.32
N GLU A 146 11.42 -10.53 -4.60
CA GLU A 146 12.06 -9.42 -5.32
C GLU A 146 11.15 -8.19 -5.38
N MET A 147 9.87 -8.40 -5.65
CA MET A 147 8.87 -7.33 -5.76
C MET A 147 8.54 -6.73 -4.40
N SER A 148 8.49 -7.52 -3.33
CA SER A 148 8.34 -7.07 -1.95
C SER A 148 9.53 -6.20 -1.52
N GLN A 149 10.76 -6.64 -1.82
CA GLN A 149 11.96 -5.83 -1.55
C GLN A 149 11.97 -4.52 -2.33
N LYS A 150 11.51 -4.53 -3.59
CA LYS A 150 11.35 -3.32 -4.40
C LYS A 150 10.33 -2.37 -3.79
N LEU A 151 9.17 -2.89 -3.36
CA LEU A 151 8.14 -2.10 -2.69
C LEU A 151 8.68 -1.44 -1.41
N LYS A 152 9.39 -2.20 -0.56
CA LYS A 152 10.01 -1.69 0.68
C LYS A 152 11.02 -0.59 0.40
N ARG A 153 11.83 -0.72 -0.67
CA ARG A 153 12.80 0.32 -1.06
C ARG A 153 12.12 1.59 -1.57
N ASP A 154 11.08 1.44 -2.39
CA ASP A 154 10.32 2.59 -2.91
C ASP A 154 9.55 3.29 -1.80
N GLU A 155 9.00 2.53 -0.85
CA GLU A 155 8.36 3.06 0.37
C GLU A 155 9.37 3.79 1.26
N ALA A 156 10.55 3.21 1.51
CA ALA A 156 11.60 3.87 2.31
C ALA A 156 12.04 5.21 1.69
N LYS A 157 12.18 5.27 0.36
CA LYS A 157 12.47 6.52 -0.37
C LYS A 157 11.34 7.53 -0.23
N ALA A 158 10.10 7.08 -0.36
CA ALA A 158 8.93 7.94 -0.17
C ALA A 158 8.88 8.49 1.26
N ILE A 159 9.07 7.65 2.29
CA ILE A 159 9.09 8.05 3.70
C ILE A 159 10.21 9.06 3.97
N ALA A 160 11.39 8.88 3.39
CA ALA A 160 12.54 9.78 3.58
C ALA A 160 12.26 11.21 3.08
N ILE A 161 11.54 11.35 1.96
CA ILE A 161 11.14 12.65 1.42
C ILE A 161 9.91 13.19 2.16
N PHE A 162 8.99 12.30 2.52
CA PHE A 162 7.71 12.65 3.11
C PHE A 162 7.81 13.17 4.55
N THR A 163 8.64 12.54 5.37
CA THR A 163 8.83 12.90 6.78
C THR A 163 9.21 14.36 6.99
N PRO A 164 10.21 14.94 6.29
CA PRO A 164 10.54 16.35 6.45
C PRO A 164 9.43 17.28 5.94
N VAL A 165 8.76 16.93 4.83
CA VAL A 165 7.64 17.74 4.31
C VAL A 165 6.47 17.76 5.29
N HIS A 166 6.14 16.60 5.89
CA HIS A 166 5.13 16.50 6.94
C HIS A 166 5.43 17.46 8.10
N ARG A 167 6.67 17.44 8.58
CA ARG A 167 7.10 18.32 9.68
C ARG A 167 6.93 19.79 9.32
N ILE A 168 7.27 20.19 8.10
CA ILE A 168 7.11 21.58 7.63
C ILE A 168 5.63 21.95 7.59
N VAL A 169 4.80 21.14 6.92
CA VAL A 169 3.35 21.37 6.80
C VAL A 169 2.68 21.46 8.17
N PHE A 170 2.98 20.50 9.05
CA PHE A 170 2.44 20.48 10.41
C PHE A 170 2.88 21.71 11.22
N THR A 171 4.15 22.10 11.12
CA THR A 171 4.68 23.27 11.83
C THR A 171 4.02 24.55 11.33
N VAL A 172 3.92 24.75 10.01
CA VAL A 172 3.31 25.94 9.40
C VAL A 172 1.82 26.04 9.75
N SER A 173 1.07 24.94 9.61
CA SER A 173 -0.36 24.91 9.94
C SER A 173 -0.63 25.13 11.43
N SER A 174 0.17 24.51 12.31
CA SER A 174 0.04 24.67 13.76
C SER A 174 0.42 26.09 14.20
N LEU A 175 1.50 26.66 13.65
CA LEU A 175 1.93 28.02 13.97
C LEU A 175 0.87 29.05 13.57
N ALA A 176 0.27 28.91 12.40
CA ALA A 176 -0.81 29.78 11.93
C ALA A 176 -2.04 29.70 12.84
N ALA A 177 -2.46 28.48 13.23
CA ALA A 177 -3.58 28.28 14.13
C ALA A 177 -3.30 28.85 15.53
N ILE A 178 -2.12 28.61 16.09
CA ILE A 178 -1.71 29.11 17.41
C ILE A 178 -1.63 30.64 17.39
N ALA A 179 -1.04 31.24 16.35
CA ALA A 179 -0.96 32.70 16.23
C ALA A 179 -2.36 33.35 16.18
N GLY A 180 -3.28 32.78 15.40
CA GLY A 180 -4.67 33.23 15.38
C GLY A 180 -5.38 33.04 16.73
N GLY A 181 -5.17 31.89 17.38
CA GLY A 181 -5.73 31.57 18.70
C GLY A 181 -5.24 32.53 19.79
N LEU A 182 -3.94 32.82 19.83
CA LEU A 182 -3.34 33.76 20.77
C LEU A 182 -3.87 35.18 20.55
N ALA A 183 -4.04 35.62 19.29
CA ALA A 183 -4.63 36.91 18.99
C ALA A 183 -6.08 37.03 19.51
N MET A 184 -6.88 35.98 19.34
CA MET A 184 -8.24 35.90 19.89
C MET A 184 -8.24 35.94 21.43
N MET A 185 -7.41 35.11 22.08
CA MET A 185 -7.33 35.04 23.54
C MET A 185 -6.82 36.35 24.16
N HIS A 186 -5.81 36.97 23.56
CA HIS A 186 -5.30 38.27 24.02
C HIS A 186 -6.40 39.33 23.97
N LYS A 187 -7.16 39.39 22.88
CA LYS A 187 -8.26 40.36 22.74
C LYS A 187 -9.39 40.09 23.71
N LEU A 188 -9.79 38.84 23.88
CA LEU A 188 -10.79 38.43 24.87
C LEU A 188 -10.39 38.86 26.28
N TYR A 189 -9.14 38.59 26.69
CA TYR A 189 -8.63 38.96 28.01
C TYR A 189 -8.61 40.49 28.22
N THR A 190 -8.24 41.26 27.20
CA THR A 190 -8.21 42.74 27.32
C THR A 190 -9.59 43.40 27.32
N THR A 191 -10.64 42.68 26.94
CA THR A 191 -12.01 43.22 26.88
C THR A 191 -12.87 42.81 28.08
N LEU A 192 -12.48 41.74 28.78
CA LEU A 192 -13.01 41.38 30.11
C LEU A 192 -12.51 42.37 31.18
#